data_AF-A0A7J4NPX2-F1
#
_entry.id   AF-A0A7J4NPX2-F1
#
_cell.length_a   1.000
_cell.length_b   1.000
_cell.length_c   1.000
_cell.angle_alpha   90.00
_cell.angle_beta   90.00
_cell.angle_gamma   90.00
#
_symmetry.space_group_name_H-M   'P 1'
#
loop_
_entity.id
_entity.type
_entity.pdbx_description
1 polymer ?
#
loop_
_entity_poly.entity_id
_entity_poly.type
_entity_poly.pdbx_seq_one_letter_code
_entity_poly.pdbx_strand_id
1 'polypeptide(L)'
;YQTRRTIEEAEDKLDESDSAPILAKVDELEALIRTDDGPIADDDLDEAGIQSKVKELEEAMHGISAKLYEAAAAAMETENAGEAPSEDGVVDANFEVVDDDED
;
A
#
# COMPACT_ATOMS: atom_id res chain seq x y z
N TYR A 1 -9.76 10.34 3.07
CA TYR A 1 -10.93 9.91 2.27
C TYR A 1 -10.63 8.77 1.29
N GLN A 2 -9.71 8.93 0.31
CA GLN A 2 -9.44 7.87 -0.68
C GLN A 2 -8.91 6.56 -0.05
N THR A 3 -7.97 6.66 0.88
CA THR A 3 -7.40 5.48 1.58
C THR A 3 -8.47 4.67 2.32
N ARG A 4 -9.40 5.34 3.04
CA ARG A 4 -10.53 4.70 3.72
C ARG A 4 -11.39 3.91 2.73
N ARG A 5 -11.77 4.54 1.62
CA ARG A 5 -12.57 3.90 0.57
C ARG A 5 -11.88 2.68 -0.04
N THR A 6 -10.59 2.77 -0.33
CA THR A 6 -9.83 1.66 -0.89
C THR A 6 -9.75 0.48 0.09
N ILE A 7 -9.62 0.74 1.40
CA ILE A 7 -9.59 -0.31 2.42
C ILE A 7 -10.97 -0.96 2.56
N GLU A 8 -12.04 -0.18 2.59
CA GLU A 8 -13.42 -0.68 2.61
C GLU A 8 -13.73 -1.52 1.35
N GLU A 9 -13.29 -1.08 0.17
CA GLU A 9 -13.42 -1.86 -1.09
C GLU A 9 -12.57 -3.15 -1.10
N ALA A 10 -11.50 -3.18 -0.31
CA ALA A 10 -10.60 -4.32 -0.20
C ALA A 10 -10.85 -5.16 1.07
N GLU A 11 -11.88 -4.84 1.88
CA GLU A 11 -12.17 -5.51 3.15
C GLU A 11 -12.42 -7.01 2.97
N ASP A 12 -13.04 -7.42 1.86
CA ASP A 12 -13.24 -8.84 1.51
C ASP A 12 -11.93 -9.61 1.24
N LYS A 13 -10.81 -8.88 1.06
CA LYS A 13 -9.48 -9.43 0.72
C LYS A 13 -8.41 -9.14 1.77
N LEU A 14 -8.72 -8.29 2.75
CA LEU A 14 -7.81 -7.84 3.79
C LEU A 14 -8.38 -8.27 5.13
N ASP A 15 -7.56 -8.92 5.95
CA ASP A 15 -7.97 -9.25 7.31
C ASP A 15 -8.16 -7.96 8.14
N GLU A 16 -9.13 -7.99 9.07
CA GLU A 16 -9.42 -6.87 9.98
C GLU A 16 -8.17 -6.46 10.79
N SER A 17 -7.29 -7.41 11.09
CA SER A 17 -6.00 -7.17 11.76
C SER A 17 -5.04 -6.30 10.95
N ASP A 18 -5.17 -6.28 9.63
CA ASP A 18 -4.33 -5.49 8.73
C ASP A 18 -5.00 -4.15 8.40
N SER A 19 -6.32 -4.11 8.21
CA SER A 19 -7.04 -2.88 7.88
C SER A 19 -7.26 -1.94 9.07
N ALA A 20 -7.56 -2.46 10.27
CA ALA A 20 -7.80 -1.68 11.47
C ALA A 20 -6.67 -0.69 11.85
N PRO A 21 -5.37 -1.09 11.88
CA PRO A 21 -4.29 -0.15 12.21
C PRO A 21 -4.13 0.96 11.17
N ILE A 22 -4.47 0.70 9.89
CA ILE A 22 -4.39 1.70 8.83
C ILE A 22 -5.53 2.71 8.95
N LEU A 23 -6.75 2.23 9.23
CA LEU A 23 -7.90 3.10 9.48
C LEU A 23 -7.67 4.01 10.68
N ALA A 24 -7.11 3.48 11.77
CA ALA A 24 -6.73 4.29 12.95
C ALA A 24 -5.72 5.38 12.59
N LYS A 25 -4.69 5.07 11.79
CA LYS A 25 -3.72 6.07 11.31
C LYS A 25 -4.34 7.13 10.41
N VAL A 26 -5.30 6.75 9.56
CA VAL A 26 -6.04 7.71 8.71
C VAL A 26 -6.85 8.67 9.59
N ASP A 27 -7.49 8.17 10.65
CA ASP A 27 -8.26 8.99 11.57
C ASP A 27 -7.37 9.94 12.39
N GLU A 28 -6.22 9.46 12.87
CA GLU A 28 -5.20 10.30 13.51
C GLU A 28 -4.69 11.40 12.56
N LEU A 29 -4.42 11.06 11.30
CA LEU A 29 -3.99 12.02 10.28
C LEU A 29 -5.07 13.06 9.98
N GLU A 30 -6.35 12.66 9.95
CA GLU A 30 -7.48 13.58 9.76
C GLU A 30 -7.60 14.56 10.94
N ALA A 31 -7.42 14.08 12.16
CA ALA A 31 -7.43 14.92 13.36
C ALA A 31 -6.30 15.97 13.39
N LEU A 32 -5.18 15.73 12.67
CA LEU A 32 -4.08 16.68 12.54
C LEU A 32 -4.33 17.79 11.53
N ILE A 33 -5.32 17.63 10.64
CA ILE A 33 -5.64 18.62 9.59
C ILE A 33 -7.03 19.24 9.80
N ARG A 34 -7.85 18.66 10.68
CA ARG A 34 -9.24 19.05 10.87
C ARG A 34 -9.72 18.76 12.29
N THR A 35 -10.52 19.67 12.82
CA THR A 35 -11.29 19.50 14.07
C THR A 35 -12.79 19.53 13.78
N ASP A 36 -13.61 19.31 14.80
CA ASP A 36 -15.08 19.42 14.72
C ASP A 36 -15.55 20.81 14.23
N ASP A 37 -14.74 21.85 14.45
CA ASP A 37 -15.01 23.23 14.05
C ASP A 37 -14.59 23.54 12.60
N GLY A 38 -13.84 22.66 11.94
CA GLY A 38 -13.39 22.85 10.56
C GLY A 38 -11.92 22.51 10.31
N PRO A 39 -11.39 22.83 9.12
CA PRO A 39 -9.97 22.65 8.82
C PRO A 39 -9.10 23.51 9.75
N ILE A 40 -7.98 22.95 10.19
CA ILE A 40 -6.99 23.66 11.01
C ILE A 40 -6.31 24.72 10.13
N ALA A 41 -6.05 25.90 10.71
CA ALA A 41 -5.37 26.98 10.01
C ALA A 41 -3.91 26.62 9.73
N ASP A 42 -3.36 27.08 8.61
CA ASP A 42 -2.00 26.73 8.19
C ASP A 42 -0.94 27.07 9.25
N ASP A 43 -1.12 28.18 9.98
CA ASP A 43 -0.22 28.60 11.06
C ASP A 43 -0.24 27.68 12.30
N ASP A 44 -1.31 26.91 12.48
CA ASP A 44 -1.53 26.00 13.61
C ASP A 44 -1.37 24.52 13.23
N LEU A 45 -1.06 24.22 11.96
CA LEU A 45 -0.82 22.84 11.49
C LEU A 45 0.49 22.29 12.04
N ASP A 46 0.43 21.09 12.63
CA ASP A 46 1.62 20.32 12.93
C ASP A 46 2.13 19.59 11.68
N GLU A 47 2.81 20.33 10.80
CA GLU A 47 3.39 19.77 9.56
C GLU A 47 4.30 18.57 9.82
N ALA A 48 5.07 18.59 10.92
CA ALA A 48 5.97 17.50 11.27
C ALA A 48 5.19 16.24 11.70
N GLY A 49 4.14 16.41 12.50
CA GLY A 49 3.21 15.36 12.88
C GLY A 49 2.49 14.76 11.66
N ILE A 50 2.00 15.60 10.76
CA ILE A 50 1.33 15.20 9.51
C ILE A 50 2.29 14.36 8.64
N GLN A 51 3.50 14.86 8.38
CA GLN A 51 4.50 14.11 7.60
C GLN A 51 4.88 12.80 8.26
N SER A 52 5.03 12.76 9.59
CA SER A 52 5.30 11.52 10.32
C SER A 52 4.16 10.52 10.13
N LYS A 53 2.91 10.97 10.27
CA LYS A 53 1.74 10.09 10.12
C LYS A 53 1.54 9.60 8.69
N VAL A 54 1.84 10.43 7.70
CA VAL A 54 1.85 10.01 6.29
C VAL A 54 2.88 8.90 6.07
N LYS A 55 4.10 9.02 6.59
CA LYS A 55 5.11 7.96 6.47
C LYS A 55 4.69 6.68 7.17
N GLU A 56 4.16 6.77 8.39
CA GLU A 56 3.65 5.59 9.11
C GLU A 56 2.51 4.89 8.34
N LEU A 57 1.67 5.67 7.65
CA LEU A 57 0.59 5.16 6.82
C LEU A 57 1.14 4.45 5.58
N GLU A 58 2.12 5.03 4.90
CA GLU A 58 2.82 4.42 3.77
C GLU A 58 3.52 3.10 4.17
N GLU A 59 4.25 3.11 5.29
CA GLU A 59 4.91 1.91 5.82
C GLU A 59 3.91 0.80 6.13
N ALA A 60 2.76 1.13 6.74
CA ALA A 60 1.71 0.16 7.00
C ALA A 60 1.12 -0.43 5.70
N MET A 61 0.87 0.41 4.69
CA MET A 61 0.41 -0.03 3.37
C MET A 61 1.44 -0.93 2.66
N HIS A 62 2.73 -0.60 2.77
CA HIS A 62 3.82 -1.44 2.28
C HIS A 62 3.89 -2.78 3.03
N GLY A 63 3.62 -2.79 4.33
CA GLY A 63 3.55 -4.02 5.12
C GLY A 63 2.44 -4.96 4.64
N ILE A 64 1.25 -4.42 4.35
CA ILE A 64 0.14 -5.21 3.79
C ILE A 64 0.50 -5.75 2.41
N SER A 65 1.06 -4.92 1.52
CA SER A 65 1.42 -5.38 0.18
C SER A 65 2.48 -6.49 0.24
N ALA A 66 3.48 -6.38 1.11
CA ALA A 66 4.47 -7.44 1.35
C ALA A 66 3.82 -8.74 1.84
N LYS A 67 2.90 -8.67 2.82
CA LYS A 67 2.16 -9.85 3.29
C LYS A 67 1.31 -10.50 2.19
N LEU A 68 0.65 -9.70 1.36
CA LEU A 68 -0.14 -10.21 0.22
C LEU A 68 0.75 -10.93 -0.80
N TYR A 69 1.92 -10.38 -1.11
CA TYR A 69 2.89 -11.03 -1.98
C TYR A 69 3.44 -12.33 -1.36
N GLU A 70 3.76 -12.33 -0.07
CA GLU A 70 4.22 -13.52 0.65
C GLU A 70 3.14 -14.61 0.69
N ALA A 71 1.89 -14.25 1.00
CA ALA A 71 0.76 -15.17 0.99
C ALA A 71 0.50 -15.74 -0.42
N ALA A 72 0.62 -14.92 -1.47
CA ALA A 72 0.50 -15.37 -2.86
C ALA A 72 1.66 -16.31 -3.26
N ALA A 73 2.89 -16.03 -2.83
CA ALA A 73 4.04 -16.89 -3.09
C ALA A 73 3.91 -18.25 -2.37
N ALA A 74 3.47 -18.25 -1.10
CA ALA A 74 3.25 -19.46 -0.33
C ALA A 74 2.09 -20.32 -0.89
N ALA A 75 1.04 -19.67 -1.43
CA ALA A 75 -0.02 -20.36 -2.15
C ALA A 75 0.53 -21.03 -3.43
N MET A 76 1.33 -20.32 -4.24
CA MET A 76 1.98 -20.91 -5.42
C MET A 76 2.96 -22.04 -5.08
N GLU A 77 3.71 -21.96 -3.98
CA GLU A 77 4.61 -23.04 -3.53
C GLU A 77 3.83 -24.29 -3.11
N THR A 78 2.65 -24.13 -2.50
CA THR A 78 1.74 -25.23 -2.18
C THR A 78 1.10 -25.86 -3.43
N GLU A 79 0.78 -25.07 -4.45
CA GLU A 79 0.24 -25.57 -5.72
C GLU A 79 1.33 -26.26 -6.58
N ASN A 80 2.58 -25.83 -6.49
CA ASN A 80 3.72 -26.42 -7.21
C ASN A 80 4.29 -27.68 -6.53
N ALA A 81 3.85 -28.01 -5.31
CA ALA A 81 4.17 -29.30 -4.66
C ALA A 81 3.41 -30.49 -5.29
N GLY A 82 2.55 -30.25 -6.29
CA GLY A 82 1.78 -31.26 -7.00
C GLY A 82 2.03 -31.38 -8.52
N GLU A 83 2.71 -30.43 -9.16
CA GLU A 83 2.91 -30.45 -10.61
C GLU A 83 4.34 -29.99 -10.95
N ALA A 84 5.00 -30.70 -11.85
CA ALA A 84 6.38 -30.46 -12.28
C ALA A 84 6.59 -29.02 -12.84
N PRO A 85 7.81 -28.46 -12.78
CA PRO A 85 8.04 -27.08 -13.18
C PRO A 85 7.73 -26.89 -14.66
N SER A 86 6.75 -26.05 -14.97
CA SER A 86 6.52 -25.56 -16.33
C SER A 86 7.21 -24.21 -16.46
N GLU A 87 8.26 -24.17 -17.30
CA GLU A 87 9.05 -22.99 -17.69
C GLU A 87 8.24 -21.99 -18.54
N ASP A 88 7.08 -21.52 -18.07
CA ASP A 88 6.26 -20.55 -18.82
C ASP A 88 5.89 -19.36 -17.94
N GLY A 89 6.76 -18.35 -17.91
CA GLY A 89 6.53 -17.15 -17.11
C GLY A 89 7.70 -16.18 -16.98
N VAL A 90 8.89 -16.51 -17.48
CA VAL A 90 9.93 -15.50 -17.69
C VAL A 90 9.60 -14.77 -18.98
N VAL A 91 8.90 -13.64 -18.85
CA VAL A 91 8.92 -12.65 -19.91
C VAL A 91 10.36 -12.16 -19.96
N ASP A 92 11.12 -12.61 -20.97
CA ASP A 92 12.36 -11.93 -21.36
C ASP A 92 11.95 -10.48 -21.62
N ALA A 93 12.16 -9.64 -20.62
CA ALA A 93 12.11 -8.21 -20.76
C ALA A 93 13.26 -7.85 -21.70
N ASN A 94 13.03 -8.01 -23.00
CA ASN A 94 13.72 -7.26 -24.04
C ASN A 94 13.36 -5.80 -23.77
N PHE A 95 14.05 -5.21 -22.80
CA PHE A 95 14.18 -3.78 -22.64
C PHE A 95 14.80 -3.30 -23.93
N GLU A 96 13.96 -2.85 -24.86
CA GLU A 96 14.40 -2.06 -26.00
C GLU A 96 15.03 -0.82 -25.39
N VAL A 97 16.37 -0.82 -25.32
CA VAL A 97 17.14 0.39 -25.09
C VAL A 97 16.75 1.28 -26.26
N VAL A 98 15.86 2.23 -25.98
CA VAL A 98 15.61 3.34 -26.88
C VAL A 98 16.91 4.11 -26.88
N ASP A 99 17.78 3.80 -27.84
CA ASP A 99 18.90 4.66 -28.18
C ASP A 99 18.26 5.99 -28.63
N ASP A 100 18.30 6.98 -27.75
CA ASP A 100 18.04 8.38 -28.09
C ASP A 100 19.20 8.81 -29.01
N ASP A 101 19.14 8.39 -30.28
CA ASP A 101 20.04 8.87 -31.32
C ASP A 101 19.74 10.35 -31.54
N GLU A 102 20.68 11.17 -31.09
CA GLU A 102 20.83 12.60 -31.36
C GLU A 102 20.69 12.92 -32.86
N ASP A 103 19.75 13.80 -33.22
CA ASP A 103 19.79 14.66 -34.43
C ASP A 103 18.92 15.94 -34.27
#